data_AF-A0A6A5WLN6-F1
#
_entry.id   AF-A0A6A5WLN6-F1
#
_cell.length_a   1.000
_cell.length_b   1.000
_cell.length_c   1.000
_cell.angle_alpha   90.00
_cell.angle_beta   90.00
_cell.angle_gamma   90.00
#
_symmetry.space_group_name_H-M   'P 1'
#
loop_
_entity.id
_entity.type
_entity.pdbx_description
1 polymer ?
#
loop_
_entity_poly.entity_id
_entity_poly.type
_entity_poly.pdbx_seq_one_letter_code
_entity_poly.pdbx_strand_id
1 'polypeptide(L)'
;MPLSFSIGAEIVKRFAKVNDYYQGWAVKGWFGNIENNLKGAFNAIQIFLQYAVSEAIVINVLSVVAYRDVSLDGSAYSVSKSVVVRFFQVLAFEHPYLKVFHVQPDIIATDMAKDGIFLEDGPKLSEVQHTFKDMFNDISLPGSFVVWLASPEGNF
;
A
#
# COMPACT_ATOMS: atom_id res chain seq x y z
N MET A 1 -32.55 -29.75 -18.94
CA MET A 1 -32.53 -29.29 -17.52
C MET A 1 -32.32 -30.52 -16.66
N PRO A 2 -31.34 -30.58 -15.74
CA PRO A 2 -30.84 -29.47 -14.91
C PRO A 2 -29.32 -29.20 -15.02
N LEU A 3 -28.97 -27.91 -15.06
CA LEU A 3 -27.65 -27.35 -14.78
C LEU A 3 -27.78 -26.60 -13.45
N SER A 4 -27.31 -27.13 -12.31
CA SER A 4 -27.12 -26.27 -11.12
C SER A 4 -26.28 -26.80 -9.95
N PHE A 5 -25.85 -28.07 -9.89
CA PHE A 5 -25.15 -28.56 -8.68
C PHE A 5 -23.64 -28.85 -8.82
N SER A 6 -23.08 -28.83 -10.03
CA SER A 6 -21.65 -29.18 -10.25
C SER A 6 -20.69 -27.99 -10.03
N ILE A 7 -21.07 -26.79 -10.49
CA ILE A 7 -20.21 -25.60 -10.42
C ILE A 7 -19.96 -25.15 -8.97
N GLY A 8 -20.98 -25.22 -8.11
CA GLY A 8 -20.83 -24.88 -6.68
C GLY A 8 -19.86 -25.80 -5.94
N ALA A 9 -19.90 -27.11 -6.22
CA ALA A 9 -19.01 -28.07 -5.58
C ALA A 9 -17.55 -27.93 -6.05
N GLU A 10 -17.33 -27.55 -7.31
CA GLU A 10 -15.99 -27.32 -7.86
C GLU A 10 -15.39 -25.99 -7.38
N ILE A 11 -16.21 -24.95 -7.22
CA ILE A 11 -15.83 -23.68 -6.58
C ILE A 11 -15.48 -23.92 -5.10
N VAL A 12 -16.32 -24.66 -4.36
CA VAL A 12 -16.05 -24.99 -2.95
C VAL A 12 -14.82 -25.90 -2.82
N LYS A 13 -14.58 -26.82 -3.76
CA LYS A 13 -13.34 -27.62 -3.78
C LYS A 13 -12.10 -26.80 -4.15
N ARG A 14 -12.23 -25.77 -5.01
CA ARG A 14 -11.15 -24.79 -5.24
C ARG A 14 -10.90 -23.99 -3.96
N PHE A 15 -11.91 -23.47 -3.27
CA PHE A 15 -11.72 -22.81 -1.98
C PHE A 15 -11.14 -23.74 -0.90
N ALA A 16 -11.56 -25.00 -0.85
CA ALA A 16 -11.05 -26.00 0.09
C ALA A 16 -9.59 -26.40 -0.19
N LYS A 17 -9.20 -26.55 -1.46
CA LYS A 17 -7.79 -26.77 -1.83
C LYS A 17 -6.90 -25.56 -1.54
N VAL A 18 -7.46 -24.35 -1.62
CA VAL A 18 -6.73 -23.15 -1.20
C VAL A 18 -6.62 -23.14 0.34
N ASN A 19 -7.56 -23.73 1.08
CA ASN A 19 -7.49 -23.89 2.55
C ASN A 19 -6.34 -24.76 3.07
N ASP A 20 -5.91 -25.77 2.31
CA ASP A 20 -4.71 -26.55 2.66
C ASP A 20 -3.41 -25.75 2.40
N TYR A 21 -3.47 -24.74 1.51
CA TYR A 21 -2.41 -23.73 1.33
C TYR A 21 -2.54 -22.54 2.31
N TYR A 22 -3.69 -22.35 2.99
CA TYR A 22 -3.97 -21.24 3.91
C TYR A 22 -3.53 -21.49 5.36
N GLN A 23 -2.78 -22.55 5.66
CA GLN A 23 -2.23 -22.82 7.00
C GLN A 23 -1.23 -21.76 7.53
N GLY A 24 -1.10 -20.59 6.88
CA GLY A 24 -0.10 -19.58 7.21
C GLY A 24 -0.60 -18.17 7.56
N TRP A 25 -1.89 -17.85 7.46
CA TRP A 25 -2.36 -16.50 7.84
C TRP A 25 -2.79 -16.47 9.31
N ALA A 26 -1.91 -15.96 10.17
CA ALA A 26 -2.38 -15.47 11.46
C ALA A 26 -3.33 -14.30 11.19
N VAL A 27 -4.64 -14.53 11.27
CA VAL A 27 -5.71 -13.52 11.06
C VAL A 27 -5.35 -12.19 11.74
N LYS A 28 -4.82 -12.28 12.97
CA LYS A 28 -4.34 -11.13 13.73
C LYS A 28 -3.23 -10.33 13.03
N GLY A 29 -2.21 -10.99 12.47
CA GLY A 29 -1.11 -10.32 11.76
C GLY A 29 -1.58 -9.69 10.46
N TRP A 30 -2.43 -10.39 9.70
CA TRP A 30 -2.97 -9.90 8.44
C TRP A 30 -3.80 -8.62 8.62
N PHE A 31 -4.76 -8.63 9.56
CA PHE A 31 -5.54 -7.41 9.88
C PHE A 31 -4.69 -6.35 10.58
N GLY A 32 -3.71 -6.76 11.39
CA GLY A 32 -2.77 -5.84 12.05
C GLY A 32 -1.99 -4.98 11.07
N ASN A 33 -1.59 -5.52 9.91
CA ASN A 33 -0.89 -4.74 8.88
C ASN A 33 -1.78 -3.61 8.31
N ILE A 34 -3.05 -3.91 8.05
CA ILE A 34 -4.05 -2.95 7.58
C ILE A 34 -4.27 -1.86 8.64
N GLU A 35 -4.49 -2.29 9.88
CA GLU A 35 -4.76 -1.39 11.00
C GLU A 35 -3.57 -0.46 11.25
N ASN A 36 -2.34 -0.99 11.26
CA ASN A 36 -1.13 -0.21 11.51
C ASN A 36 -0.91 0.87 10.44
N ASN A 37 -1.01 0.51 9.15
CA ASN A 37 -0.85 1.47 8.05
C ASN A 37 -1.95 2.54 8.05
N LEU A 38 -3.21 2.14 8.28
CA LEU A 38 -4.32 3.10 8.31
C LEU A 38 -4.26 4.01 9.54
N LYS A 39 -3.97 3.48 10.74
CA LYS A 39 -3.85 4.29 11.96
C LYS A 39 -2.75 5.32 11.85
N GLY A 40 -1.60 4.96 11.26
CA GLY A 40 -0.52 5.91 11.01
C GLY A 40 -0.98 7.11 10.19
N ALA A 41 -1.64 6.85 9.04
CA ALA A 41 -2.19 7.89 8.19
C ALA A 41 -3.29 8.70 8.90
N PHE A 42 -4.22 8.03 9.58
CA PHE A 42 -5.33 8.68 10.28
C PHE A 42 -4.86 9.62 11.38
N ASN A 43 -3.92 9.17 12.22
CA ASN A 43 -3.38 9.98 13.32
C ASN A 43 -2.62 11.21 12.81
N ALA A 44 -1.81 11.04 11.75
CA ALA A 44 -1.09 12.16 11.15
C ALA A 44 -2.07 13.22 10.61
N ILE A 45 -3.12 12.78 9.90
CA ILE A 45 -4.12 13.68 9.33
C ILE A 45 -4.97 14.36 10.39
N GLN A 46 -5.38 13.65 11.43
CA GLN A 46 -6.13 14.22 12.56
C GLN A 46 -5.43 15.44 13.17
N ILE A 47 -4.11 15.37 13.34
CA ILE A 47 -3.32 16.47 13.89
C ILE A 47 -3.11 17.54 12.82
N PHE A 48 -2.74 17.15 11.60
CA PHE A 48 -2.51 18.08 10.48
C PHE A 48 -3.72 19.00 10.23
N LEU A 49 -4.94 18.46 10.25
CA LEU A 49 -6.17 19.22 10.01
C LEU A 49 -6.40 20.33 11.04
N GLN A 50 -5.85 20.24 12.25
CA GLN A 50 -5.96 21.29 13.26
C GLN A 50 -5.16 22.55 12.90
N TYR A 51 -4.17 22.41 12.01
CA TYR A 51 -3.25 23.47 11.60
C TYR A 51 -3.27 23.75 10.09
N ALA A 52 -4.08 23.00 9.33
CA ALA A 52 -4.13 23.12 7.88
C ALA A 52 -4.67 24.50 7.46
N VAL A 53 -3.96 25.14 6.54
CA VAL A 53 -4.37 26.39 5.91
C VAL A 53 -5.10 26.11 4.59
N SER A 54 -5.68 27.16 3.99
CA SER A 54 -6.20 27.06 2.62
C SER A 54 -5.11 26.60 1.67
N GLU A 55 -5.43 25.70 0.76
CA GLU A 55 -4.51 25.11 -0.21
C GLU A 55 -3.35 24.30 0.41
N ALA A 56 -3.47 23.89 1.68
CA ALA A 56 -2.48 23.03 2.30
C ALA A 56 -2.37 21.69 1.54
N ILE A 57 -1.13 21.20 1.45
CA ILE A 57 -0.78 20.04 0.61
C ILE A 57 -0.56 18.82 1.51
N VAL A 58 -1.15 17.70 1.12
CA VAL A 58 -0.98 16.40 1.73
C VAL A 58 -0.40 15.46 0.68
N ILE A 59 0.79 14.91 0.96
CA ILE A 59 1.45 13.97 0.06
C ILE A 59 1.49 12.61 0.75
N ASN A 60 0.69 11.67 0.25
CA ASN A 60 0.66 10.31 0.72
C ASN A 60 1.63 9.45 -0.10
N VAL A 61 2.70 8.99 0.58
CA VAL A 61 3.67 8.06 0.00
C VAL A 61 3.08 6.65 0.01
N LEU A 62 2.82 6.13 -1.19
CA LEU A 62 2.16 4.84 -1.43
C LEU A 62 3.13 3.76 -1.92
N SER A 63 2.55 2.61 -2.24
CA SER A 63 3.22 1.53 -2.95
C SER A 63 2.44 1.19 -4.22
N VAL A 64 3.13 0.80 -5.29
CA VAL A 64 2.50 0.26 -6.51
C VAL A 64 1.62 -0.96 -6.23
N VAL A 65 1.90 -1.69 -5.14
CA VAL A 65 1.10 -2.86 -4.72
C VAL A 65 -0.32 -2.49 -4.28
N ALA A 66 -0.64 -1.21 -4.07
CA ALA A 66 -2.01 -0.75 -3.82
C ALA A 66 -2.95 -0.97 -5.03
N TYR A 67 -2.38 -1.14 -6.22
CA TYR A 67 -3.09 -1.22 -7.49
C TYR A 67 -2.78 -2.48 -8.29
N ARG A 68 -1.94 -3.38 -7.75
CA ARG A 68 -1.57 -4.63 -8.42
C ARG A 68 -1.95 -5.82 -7.57
N ASP A 69 -2.43 -6.86 -8.25
CA ASP A 69 -2.62 -8.17 -7.64
C ASP A 69 -1.26 -8.75 -7.26
N VAL A 70 -1.05 -8.94 -5.96
CA VAL A 70 0.15 -9.58 -5.41
C VAL A 70 -0.24 -10.88 -4.71
N SER A 71 0.50 -11.95 -4.98
CA SER A 71 0.20 -13.28 -4.43
C SER A 71 0.76 -13.49 -3.03
N LEU A 72 0.03 -14.34 -2.30
CA LEU A 72 0.29 -15.17 -1.09
C LEU A 72 1.05 -14.62 0.13
N ASP A 73 2.00 -13.70 -0.03
CA ASP A 73 2.65 -13.02 1.10
C ASP A 73 2.34 -11.51 1.06
N GLY A 74 2.11 -10.94 -0.14
CA GLY A 74 1.89 -9.52 -0.41
C GLY A 74 0.52 -8.95 0.01
N SER A 75 -0.44 -9.83 0.31
CA SER A 75 -1.86 -9.48 0.28
C SER A 75 -2.28 -8.49 1.36
N ALA A 76 -1.84 -8.67 2.60
CA ALA A 76 -2.16 -7.77 3.72
C ALA A 76 -1.63 -6.37 3.45
N TYR A 77 -0.37 -6.28 2.98
CA TYR A 77 0.28 -5.02 2.67
C TYR A 77 -0.38 -4.32 1.48
N SER A 78 -0.68 -5.05 0.41
CA SER A 78 -1.41 -4.51 -0.75
C SER A 78 -2.77 -3.95 -0.34
N VAL A 79 -3.58 -4.74 0.38
CA VAL A 79 -4.89 -4.29 0.88
C VAL A 79 -4.73 -3.09 1.79
N SER A 80 -3.72 -3.08 2.68
CA SER A 80 -3.47 -1.94 3.56
C SER A 80 -3.23 -0.65 2.78
N LYS A 81 -2.45 -0.71 1.69
CA LYS A 81 -2.15 0.45 0.85
C LYS A 81 -3.36 0.87 0.02
N SER A 82 -4.18 -0.07 -0.47
CA SER A 82 -5.45 0.25 -1.13
C SER A 82 -6.44 0.94 -0.17
N VAL A 83 -6.52 0.51 1.08
CA VAL A 83 -7.35 1.16 2.11
C VAL A 83 -6.86 2.57 2.38
N VAL A 84 -5.55 2.78 2.48
CA VAL A 84 -4.96 4.12 2.65
C VAL A 84 -5.21 5.01 1.43
N VAL A 85 -5.15 4.49 0.20
CA VAL A 85 -5.59 5.23 -1.00
C VAL A 85 -7.01 5.75 -0.81
N ARG A 86 -7.95 4.86 -0.45
CA ARG A 86 -9.35 5.24 -0.30
C ARG A 86 -9.54 6.27 0.82
N PHE A 87 -8.82 6.14 1.93
CA PHE A 87 -8.87 7.09 3.04
C PHE A 87 -8.53 8.52 2.59
N PHE A 88 -7.42 8.71 1.86
CA PHE A 88 -7.02 10.03 1.38
C PHE A 88 -7.91 10.57 0.26
N GLN A 89 -8.53 9.71 -0.55
CA GLN A 89 -9.57 10.15 -1.51
C GLN A 89 -10.80 10.71 -0.79
N VAL A 90 -11.24 10.06 0.28
CA VAL A 90 -12.35 10.55 1.12
C VAL A 90 -11.94 11.86 1.80
N LEU A 91 -10.71 11.95 2.32
CA LEU A 91 -10.19 13.19 2.90
C LEU A 91 -10.25 14.37 1.91
N ALA A 92 -9.78 14.16 0.67
CA ALA A 92 -9.83 15.19 -0.36
C ALA A 92 -11.27 15.62 -0.71
N PHE A 93 -12.20 14.67 -0.70
CA PHE A 93 -13.62 14.94 -0.92
C PHE A 93 -14.25 15.73 0.25
N GLU A 94 -13.93 15.37 1.50
CA GLU A 94 -14.44 16.03 2.70
C GLU A 94 -13.80 17.42 2.94
N HIS A 95 -12.59 17.63 2.44
CA HIS A 95 -11.82 18.87 2.59
C HIS A 95 -11.32 19.39 1.23
N PRO A 96 -12.20 19.96 0.40
CA PRO A 96 -11.86 20.39 -0.97
C PRO A 96 -10.86 21.55 -1.03
N TYR A 97 -10.54 22.19 0.11
CA TYR A 97 -9.48 23.20 0.19
C TYR A 97 -8.07 22.60 0.31
N LEU A 98 -7.95 21.28 0.53
CA LEU A 98 -6.69 20.57 0.56
C LEU A 98 -6.31 20.07 -0.84
N LYS A 99 -5.01 20.04 -1.10
CA LYS A 99 -4.43 19.36 -2.27
C LYS A 99 -3.85 18.04 -1.82
N VAL A 100 -4.48 16.94 -2.20
CA VAL A 100 -4.08 15.59 -1.76
C VAL A 100 -3.48 14.83 -2.93
N PHE A 101 -2.24 14.39 -2.78
CA PHE A 101 -1.52 13.64 -3.81
C PHE A 101 -1.10 12.26 -3.33
N HIS A 102 -1.08 11.34 -4.28
CA HIS A 102 -0.61 9.97 -4.12
C HIS A 102 0.70 9.81 -4.89
N VAL A 103 1.78 9.49 -4.20
CA VAL A 103 3.11 9.35 -4.82
C VAL A 103 3.62 7.94 -4.59
N GLN A 104 3.91 7.22 -5.68
CA GLN A 104 4.67 5.97 -5.62
C GLN A 104 6.16 6.31 -5.76
N PRO A 105 7.00 6.13 -4.72
CA PRO A 105 8.40 6.62 -4.72
C PRO A 105 9.38 5.71 -5.47
N ASP A 106 8.90 4.81 -6.33
CA ASP A 106 9.65 3.70 -6.88
C ASP A 106 10.18 2.71 -5.80
N ILE A 107 11.08 1.80 -6.16
CA ILE A 107 11.75 0.87 -5.24
C ILE A 107 13.04 1.51 -4.76
N ILE A 108 13.09 1.87 -3.47
CA ILE A 108 14.23 2.51 -2.82
C ILE A 108 14.81 1.59 -1.75
N ALA A 109 16.13 1.48 -1.69
CA ALA A 109 16.84 0.68 -0.70
C ALA A 109 16.82 1.39 0.68
N THR A 110 15.71 1.21 1.40
CA THR A 110 15.50 1.76 2.75
C THR A 110 15.80 0.70 3.82
N ASP A 111 15.88 1.10 5.09
CA ASP A 111 15.98 0.14 6.20
C ASP A 111 14.76 -0.79 6.25
N MET A 112 13.55 -0.29 5.97
CA MET A 112 12.34 -1.11 5.86
C MET A 112 12.47 -2.19 4.79
N ALA A 113 13.14 -1.91 3.68
CA ALA A 113 13.38 -2.90 2.62
C ALA A 113 14.36 -4.01 3.07
N LYS A 114 15.22 -3.77 4.07
CA LYS A 114 16.14 -4.78 4.60
C LYS A 114 15.42 -5.87 5.37
N ASP A 115 14.38 -5.50 6.09
CA ASP A 115 13.54 -6.44 6.87
C ASP A 115 12.63 -7.27 5.97
N GLY A 116 12.43 -6.84 4.72
CA GLY A 116 11.95 -7.64 3.60
C GLY A 116 11.40 -6.75 2.50
N ILE A 117 11.53 -7.18 1.24
CA ILE A 117 10.97 -6.39 0.14
C ILE A 117 9.45 -6.61 0.13
N PHE A 118 8.72 -5.51 0.34
CA PHE A 118 7.26 -5.44 0.37
C PHE A 118 6.60 -6.04 1.64
N LEU A 119 7.32 -6.79 2.49
CA LEU A 119 6.74 -7.59 3.58
C LEU A 119 7.75 -7.87 4.70
N GLU A 120 7.27 -7.96 5.94
CA GLU A 120 8.07 -8.23 7.16
C GLU A 120 8.69 -9.64 7.18
N ASP A 121 8.06 -10.62 6.50
CA ASP A 121 8.57 -12.00 6.33
C ASP A 121 8.89 -12.34 4.86
N GLY A 122 9.01 -11.31 4.00
CA GLY A 122 9.34 -11.48 2.59
C GLY A 122 10.81 -11.86 2.36
N PRO A 123 11.21 -12.17 1.11
CA PRO A 123 12.62 -12.33 0.78
C PRO A 123 13.38 -11.08 1.20
N LYS A 124 14.44 -11.27 2.00
CA LYS A 124 15.25 -10.15 2.46
C LYS A 124 15.86 -9.47 1.26
N LEU A 125 16.05 -8.15 1.33
CA LEU A 125 16.72 -7.41 0.27
C LEU A 125 18.00 -8.11 -0.17
N SER A 126 18.85 -8.55 0.77
CA SER A 126 20.10 -9.26 0.48
C SER A 126 19.94 -10.54 -0.36
N GLU A 127 18.80 -11.22 -0.27
CA GLU A 127 18.53 -12.49 -0.97
C GLU A 127 18.11 -12.25 -2.42
N VAL A 128 17.35 -11.18 -2.66
CA VAL A 128 16.80 -10.85 -3.98
C VAL A 128 17.45 -9.62 -4.62
N GLN A 129 18.46 -9.03 -3.97
CA GLN A 129 19.12 -7.81 -4.43
C GLN A 129 19.69 -7.97 -5.83
N HIS A 130 20.22 -9.16 -6.14
CA HIS A 130 20.75 -9.47 -7.47
C HIS A 130 19.65 -9.50 -8.54
N THR A 131 18.42 -9.88 -8.18
CA THR A 131 17.25 -9.90 -9.05
C THR A 131 16.68 -8.50 -9.28
N PHE A 132 16.74 -7.64 -8.26
CA PHE A 132 16.16 -6.29 -8.27
C PHE A 132 17.20 -5.18 -8.42
N LYS A 133 18.47 -5.50 -8.70
CA LYS A 133 19.60 -4.54 -8.67
C LYS A 133 19.34 -3.31 -9.55
N ASP A 134 18.77 -3.53 -10.73
CA ASP A 134 18.49 -2.48 -11.71
C ASP A 134 17.11 -1.82 -11.48
N MET A 135 16.36 -2.27 -10.47
CA MET A 135 15.06 -1.71 -10.08
C MET A 135 15.18 -0.72 -8.91
N PHE A 136 16.34 -0.66 -8.23
CA PHE A 136 16.57 0.31 -7.18
C PHE A 136 16.87 1.68 -7.75
N ASN A 137 16.09 2.67 -7.32
CA ASN A 137 16.32 4.07 -7.66
C ASN A 137 16.98 4.83 -6.52
N ASP A 138 17.61 5.95 -6.86
CA ASP A 138 18.19 6.86 -5.90
C ASP A 138 17.07 7.63 -5.17
N ILE A 139 17.21 7.77 -3.85
CA ILE A 139 16.22 8.45 -3.00
C ILE A 139 16.02 9.93 -3.37
N SER A 140 17.01 10.56 -4.00
CA SER A 140 16.91 11.94 -4.47
C SER A 140 15.83 12.12 -5.54
N LEU A 141 15.48 11.08 -6.29
CA LEU A 141 14.45 11.15 -7.33
C LEU A 141 13.05 11.38 -6.71
N PRO A 142 12.50 10.47 -5.88
CA PRO A 142 11.21 10.72 -5.25
C PRO A 142 11.28 11.87 -4.24
N GLY A 143 12.42 12.09 -3.58
CA GLY A 143 12.62 13.22 -2.67
C GLY A 143 12.45 14.57 -3.37
N SER A 144 13.15 14.78 -4.49
CA SER A 144 13.06 16.02 -5.27
C SER A 144 11.66 16.20 -5.87
N PHE A 145 11.02 15.10 -6.30
CA PHE A 145 9.66 15.16 -6.82
C PHE A 145 8.64 15.62 -5.76
N VAL A 146 8.73 15.09 -4.53
CA VAL A 146 7.84 15.50 -3.43
C VAL A 146 8.06 16.96 -3.03
N VAL A 147 9.32 17.45 -3.07
CA VAL A 147 9.63 18.87 -2.85
C VAL A 147 9.00 19.74 -3.94
N TRP A 148 9.17 19.37 -5.21
CA TRP A 148 8.55 20.08 -6.33
C TRP A 148 7.01 20.06 -6.22
N LEU A 149 6.42 18.92 -5.86
CA LEU A 149 4.98 18.77 -5.70
C LEU A 149 4.42 19.62 -4.55
N ALA A 150 5.21 19.87 -3.51
CA ALA A 150 4.85 20.75 -2.39
C ALA A 150 5.15 22.25 -2.63
N SER A 151 5.78 22.58 -3.76
CA SER A 151 6.18 23.94 -4.11
C SER A 151 5.12 24.65 -4.99
N PRO A 152 5.19 25.99 -5.14
CA PRO A 152 4.32 26.72 -6.07
C PRO A 152 4.34 26.18 -7.51
N GLU A 153 5.47 25.60 -7.95
CA GLU A 153 5.63 25.03 -9.28
C GLU A 153 4.78 23.76 -9.50
N GLY A 154 4.40 23.07 -8.42
CA GLY A 154 3.52 21.90 -8.43
C GLY A 154 2.03 22.24 -8.42
N ASN A 155 1.67 23.53 -8.50
CA ASN A 155 0.29 23.99 -8.43
C ASN A 155 -0.41 23.93 -9.81
N PHE A 156 -0.96 22.77 -10.16
CA PHE A 156 -1.72 22.52 -11.40
C PHE A 156 -3.22 22.26 -11.14
#